data_AF-A0A432JE63-F1
#
_entry.id   AF-A0A432JE63-F1
#
_cell.length_a   1.000
_cell.length_b   1.000
_cell.length_c   1.000
_cell.angle_alpha   90.00
_cell.angle_beta   90.00
_cell.angle_gamma   90.00
#
_symmetry.space_group_name_H-M   'P 1'
#
loop_
_entity.id
_entity.type
_entity.pdbx_description
1 polymer ?
#
loop_
_entity_poly.entity_id
_entity_poly.type
_entity_poly.pdbx_seq_one_letter_code
_entity_poly.pdbx_strand_id
1 'polypeptide(L)'
;TGVRTLGMAANRFLHRKEDVHNPRTANRHLPTGKLKPFEVVGLMLVGTGVFFYAAAQLNGLALALAPVAAAYVVVYSFAKYYTWACHFFLGWALAISPSAAWIAVTGRLDPEAVLLSVVVALWAGGFDIIYGCADIDFDRKYGVNSFPKRFGIAAALRTTKVMHAASATALLALGFWLDLSFFYFIGWAIAVSLLALENSLLKADDLSKLRSPLFQYNSVISMVLLLFTILAVEL
;
A
#
# COMPACT_ATOMS: atom_id res chain seq x y z
N THR A 1 -12.62 2.98 -6.80
CA THR A 1 -11.64 3.49 -7.79
C THR A 1 -11.36 4.98 -7.67
N GLY A 2 -12.36 5.84 -7.38
CA GLY A 2 -12.17 7.31 -7.28
C GLY A 2 -11.02 7.77 -6.37
N VAL A 3 -10.97 7.33 -5.12
CA VAL A 3 -9.92 7.72 -4.16
C VAL A 3 -8.51 7.25 -4.59
N ARG A 4 -8.42 6.09 -5.25
CA ARG A 4 -7.16 5.59 -5.82
C ARG A 4 -6.70 6.50 -6.96
N THR A 5 -7.61 6.93 -7.82
CA THR A 5 -7.32 7.90 -8.89
C THR A 5 -6.81 9.21 -8.30
N LEU A 6 -7.49 9.75 -7.28
CA LEU A 6 -7.05 10.95 -6.57
C LEU A 6 -5.62 10.78 -6.02
N GLY A 7 -5.37 9.74 -5.22
CA GLY A 7 -4.06 9.52 -4.61
C GLY A 7 -2.92 9.34 -5.62
N MET A 8 -3.12 8.52 -6.65
CA MET A 8 -2.10 8.30 -7.70
C MET A 8 -1.86 9.55 -8.55
N ALA A 9 -2.91 10.29 -8.89
CA ALA A 9 -2.80 11.51 -9.67
C ALA A 9 -2.11 12.62 -8.85
N ALA A 10 -2.49 12.79 -7.59
CA ALA A 10 -1.86 13.73 -6.66
C ALA A 10 -0.37 13.42 -6.48
N ASN A 11 -0.01 12.17 -6.20
CA ASN A 11 1.39 11.76 -6.04
C ASN A 11 2.23 12.11 -7.28
N ARG A 12 1.75 11.76 -8.48
CA ARG A 12 2.42 12.08 -9.75
C ARG A 12 2.51 13.58 -10.00
N PHE A 13 1.45 14.32 -9.70
CA PHE A 13 1.41 15.77 -9.89
C PHE A 13 2.39 16.49 -8.95
N LEU A 14 2.38 16.13 -7.67
CA LEU A 14 3.22 16.74 -6.63
C LEU A 14 4.71 16.51 -6.90
N HIS A 15 5.09 15.29 -7.27
CA HIS A 15 6.49 14.92 -7.47
C HIS A 15 6.99 15.12 -8.90
N ARG A 16 6.18 15.65 -9.83
CA ARG A 16 6.52 15.74 -11.26
C ARG A 16 7.89 16.35 -11.58
N LYS A 17 8.35 17.34 -10.78
CA LYS A 17 9.65 18.00 -10.97
C LYS A 17 10.81 17.11 -10.52
N GLU A 18 10.63 16.41 -9.40
CA GLU A 18 11.61 15.45 -8.88
C GLU A 18 11.68 14.19 -9.72
N ASP A 19 10.53 13.74 -10.24
CA ASP A 19 10.42 12.53 -11.03
C ASP A 19 11.28 12.58 -12.30
N VAL A 20 11.56 13.78 -12.84
CA VAL A 20 12.49 14.01 -13.97
C VAL A 20 13.92 13.58 -13.63
N HIS A 21 14.30 13.69 -12.36
CA HIS A 21 15.66 13.45 -11.89
C HIS A 21 15.90 12.04 -11.34
N ASN A 22 14.84 11.27 -11.11
CA ASN A 22 14.95 9.88 -10.67
C ASN A 22 14.91 8.94 -11.90
N PRO A 23 15.97 8.15 -12.17
CA PRO A 23 16.03 7.23 -13.32
C PRO A 23 14.83 6.28 -13.44
N ARG A 24 14.24 5.87 -12.32
CA ARG A 24 13.07 4.97 -12.28
C ARG A 24 11.79 5.66 -12.74
N THR A 25 11.67 6.97 -12.53
CA THR A 25 10.43 7.73 -12.77
C THR A 25 10.53 8.75 -13.90
N ALA A 26 11.73 8.98 -14.44
CA ALA A 26 11.98 9.95 -15.51
C ALA A 26 11.15 9.66 -16.78
N ASN A 27 10.79 8.40 -17.01
CA ASN A 27 9.97 7.97 -18.14
C ASN A 27 8.45 8.02 -17.88
N ARG A 28 7.99 8.55 -16.74
CA ARG A 28 6.56 8.71 -16.45
C ARG A 28 5.93 9.77 -17.36
N HIS A 29 4.60 9.70 -17.50
CA HIS A 29 3.82 10.56 -18.41
C HIS A 29 3.97 12.07 -18.17
N LEU A 30 4.01 12.52 -16.90
CA LEU A 30 4.17 13.94 -16.57
C LEU A 30 5.60 14.45 -16.84
N PRO A 31 6.68 13.79 -16.37
CA PRO A 31 8.06 14.17 -16.70
C PRO A 31 8.35 14.21 -18.21
N THR A 32 7.78 13.28 -18.98
CA THR A 32 7.97 13.20 -20.44
C THR A 32 7.06 14.12 -21.25
N GLY A 33 6.17 14.87 -20.61
CA GLY A 33 5.22 15.77 -21.28
C GLY A 33 4.09 15.06 -22.04
N LYS A 34 3.96 13.72 -21.94
CA LYS A 34 2.86 12.95 -22.55
C LYS A 34 1.49 13.28 -21.93
N LEU A 35 1.47 13.76 -20.69
CA LEU A 35 0.31 14.35 -20.05
C LEU A 35 0.63 15.77 -19.60
N LYS A 36 -0.34 16.67 -19.76
CA LYS A 36 -0.27 18.04 -19.29
C LYS A 36 -0.70 18.11 -17.81
N PRO A 37 -0.12 19.02 -17.00
CA PRO A 37 -0.47 19.13 -15.58
C PRO A 37 -1.97 19.32 -15.31
N PHE A 38 -2.68 20.08 -16.15
CA PHE A 38 -4.12 20.31 -15.98
C PHE A 38 -4.97 19.05 -16.21
N GLU A 39 -4.52 18.12 -17.07
CA GLU A 39 -5.24 16.85 -17.31
C GLU A 39 -5.21 15.98 -16.06
N VAL A 40 -4.07 15.99 -15.35
CA VAL A 40 -3.91 15.27 -14.08
C VAL A 40 -4.75 15.92 -12.97
N VAL A 41 -4.83 17.25 -12.94
CA VAL A 41 -5.76 17.96 -12.03
C VAL A 41 -7.22 17.62 -12.36
N GLY A 42 -7.59 17.56 -13.63
CA GLY A 42 -8.92 17.10 -14.06
C GLY A 42 -9.24 15.68 -13.57
N LEU A 43 -8.29 14.75 -13.67
CA LEU A 43 -8.42 13.39 -13.13
C LEU A 43 -8.58 13.38 -11.60
N MET A 44 -7.87 14.26 -10.89
CA MET A 44 -8.04 14.41 -9.43
C MET A 44 -9.45 14.88 -9.09
N LEU A 45 -9.97 15.89 -9.80
CA LEU A 45 -11.32 16.42 -9.58
C LEU A 45 -12.40 15.38 -9.88
N VAL A 46 -12.31 14.70 -11.02
CA VAL A 46 -13.26 13.63 -11.39
C VAL A 46 -13.18 12.46 -10.40
N GLY A 47 -11.97 12.01 -10.06
CA GLY A 47 -11.77 10.92 -9.11
C GLY A 47 -12.31 11.25 -7.72
N THR A 48 -12.14 12.50 -7.28
CA THR A 48 -12.71 13.01 -6.02
C THR A 48 -14.24 13.05 -6.09
N GLY A 49 -14.82 13.61 -7.15
CA GLY A 49 -16.28 13.66 -7.34
C GLY A 49 -16.92 12.28 -7.32
N VAL A 50 -16.35 11.32 -8.06
CA VAL A 50 -16.80 9.92 -8.06
C VAL A 50 -16.69 9.28 -6.68
N PHE A 51 -15.60 9.57 -5.96
CA PHE A 51 -15.40 9.03 -4.61
C PHE A 51 -16.44 9.54 -3.61
N PHE A 52 -16.68 10.85 -3.56
CA PHE A 52 -17.67 11.45 -2.67
C PHE A 52 -19.10 11.06 -3.03
N TYR A 53 -19.41 11.00 -4.33
CA TYR A 53 -20.70 10.50 -4.80
C TYR A 53 -20.93 9.07 -4.32
N ALA A 54 -19.96 8.16 -4.53
CA ALA A 54 -20.06 6.79 -4.07
C ALA A 54 -20.20 6.69 -2.54
N ALA A 55 -19.42 7.47 -1.77
CA ALA A 55 -19.51 7.49 -0.31
C ALA A 55 -20.91 7.94 0.18
N ALA A 56 -21.51 8.92 -0.48
CA ALA A 56 -22.86 9.40 -0.17
C ALA A 56 -23.95 8.36 -0.48
N GLN A 57 -23.70 7.39 -1.38
CA GLN A 57 -24.64 6.31 -1.69
C GLN A 57 -24.52 5.10 -0.74
N LEU A 58 -23.55 5.07 0.17
CA LEU A 58 -23.31 3.94 1.08
C LEU A 58 -24.01 4.14 2.42
N ASN A 59 -23.46 5.00 3.29
CA ASN A 59 -24.04 5.34 4.59
C ASN A 59 -23.41 6.62 5.15
N GLY A 60 -24.02 7.17 6.20
CA GLY A 60 -23.59 8.43 6.81
C GLY A 60 -22.17 8.41 7.36
N LEU A 61 -21.71 7.28 7.93
CA LEU A 61 -20.35 7.16 8.45
C LEU A 61 -19.31 7.13 7.33
N ALA A 62 -19.58 6.41 6.23
CA ALA A 62 -18.73 6.39 5.05
C ALA A 62 -18.57 7.81 4.44
N LEU A 63 -19.67 8.55 4.33
CA LEU A 63 -19.64 9.94 3.84
C LEU A 63 -18.89 10.87 4.79
N ALA A 64 -19.12 10.76 6.10
CA ALA A 64 -18.45 11.59 7.11
C ALA A 64 -16.93 11.38 7.13
N LEU A 65 -16.45 10.16 6.88
CA LEU A 65 -15.02 9.83 6.86
C LEU A 65 -14.36 10.03 5.48
N ALA A 66 -15.13 10.16 4.40
CA ALA A 66 -14.60 10.35 3.06
C ALA A 66 -13.63 11.55 2.94
N PRO A 67 -13.89 12.74 3.52
CA PRO A 67 -12.93 13.85 3.51
C PRO A 67 -11.58 13.48 4.14
N VAL A 68 -11.60 12.74 5.26
CA VAL A 68 -10.39 12.31 5.97
C VAL A 68 -9.58 11.35 5.10
N ALA A 69 -10.26 10.37 4.48
CA ALA A 69 -9.62 9.43 3.57
C ALA A 69 -9.01 10.13 2.34
N ALA A 70 -9.76 11.04 1.70
CA ALA A 70 -9.29 11.81 0.55
C ALA A 70 -8.09 12.71 0.90
N ALA A 71 -8.13 13.39 2.04
CA ALA A 71 -7.02 14.20 2.52
C ALA A 71 -5.78 13.33 2.79
N TYR A 72 -5.94 12.22 3.50
CA TYR A 72 -4.82 11.35 3.86
C TYR A 72 -4.10 10.79 2.62
N VAL A 73 -4.83 10.31 1.60
CA VAL A 73 -4.23 9.75 0.38
C VAL A 73 -3.46 10.79 -0.46
N VAL A 74 -3.67 12.08 -0.21
CA VAL A 74 -2.87 13.17 -0.81
C VAL A 74 -1.70 13.53 0.10
N VAL A 75 -1.98 13.71 1.40
CA VAL A 75 -1.03 14.26 2.37
C VAL A 75 0.13 13.29 2.66
N TYR A 76 -0.09 11.97 2.67
CA TYR A 76 1.00 11.03 2.97
C TYR A 76 2.20 11.19 2.03
N SER A 77 1.98 11.64 0.78
CA SER A 77 3.04 11.81 -0.23
C SER A 77 4.10 12.82 0.20
N PHE A 78 3.78 13.73 1.12
CA PHE A 78 4.72 14.69 1.65
C PHE A 78 5.60 14.14 2.79
N ALA A 79 5.24 13.00 3.40
CA ALA A 79 5.95 12.46 4.56
C ALA A 79 7.46 12.28 4.31
N LYS A 80 7.85 11.93 3.08
CA LYS A 80 9.25 11.75 2.67
C LYS A 80 10.12 13.01 2.80
N TYR A 81 9.53 14.21 2.87
CA TYR A 81 10.29 15.44 3.08
C TYR A 81 10.53 15.76 4.56
N TYR A 82 9.78 15.12 5.46
CA TYR A 82 9.81 15.45 6.89
C TYR A 82 10.32 14.30 7.76
N THR A 83 10.19 13.05 7.32
CA THR A 83 10.56 11.89 8.15
C THR A 83 11.03 10.70 7.33
N TRP A 84 11.97 9.95 7.89
CA TRP A 84 12.41 8.63 7.39
C TRP A 84 11.30 7.58 7.51
N ALA A 85 10.26 7.86 8.29
CA ALA A 85 9.14 6.95 8.54
C ALA A 85 8.07 6.99 7.44
N CYS A 86 8.34 7.63 6.29
CA CYS A 86 7.38 7.86 5.21
C CYS A 86 6.69 6.57 4.69
N HIS A 87 7.39 5.45 4.70
CA HIS A 87 6.86 4.15 4.28
C HIS A 87 5.71 3.66 5.17
N PHE A 88 5.73 3.97 6.47
CA PHE A 88 4.64 3.64 7.38
C PHE A 88 3.39 4.48 7.09
N PHE A 89 3.57 5.75 6.74
CA PHE A 89 2.46 6.62 6.31
C PHE A 89 1.81 6.11 5.02
N LEU A 90 2.61 5.62 4.06
CA LEU A 90 2.08 4.96 2.86
C LEU A 90 1.32 3.68 3.24
N GLY A 91 1.89 2.83 4.10
CA GLY A 91 1.23 1.61 4.57
C GLY A 91 -0.17 1.91 5.13
N TRP A 92 -0.28 2.93 5.98
CA TRP A 92 -1.56 3.40 6.50
C TRP A 92 -2.50 4.00 5.45
N ALA A 93 -1.98 4.56 4.35
CA ALA A 93 -2.81 5.05 3.25
C ALA A 93 -3.55 3.89 2.56
N LEU A 94 -2.88 2.75 2.40
CA LEU A 94 -3.51 1.53 1.86
C LEU A 94 -4.44 0.87 2.90
N ALA A 95 -4.08 0.92 4.18
CA ALA A 95 -4.87 0.38 5.30
C ALA A 95 -6.22 1.07 5.52
N ILE A 96 -6.47 2.21 4.88
CA ILE A 96 -7.82 2.79 4.84
C ILE A 96 -8.79 1.84 4.13
N SER A 97 -8.33 1.04 3.16
CA SER A 97 -9.22 0.24 2.31
C SER A 97 -10.03 -0.82 3.06
N PRO A 98 -9.45 -1.67 3.94
CA PRO A 98 -10.25 -2.65 4.69
C PRO A 98 -11.28 -2.00 5.62
N SER A 99 -10.88 -0.99 6.40
CA SER A 99 -11.81 -0.24 7.26
C SER A 99 -12.94 0.41 6.46
N ALA A 100 -12.60 1.05 5.33
CA ALA A 100 -13.60 1.70 4.48
C ALA A 100 -14.57 0.69 3.86
N ALA A 101 -14.09 -0.48 3.44
CA ALA A 101 -14.94 -1.55 2.92
C ALA A 101 -15.88 -2.11 4.00
N TRP A 102 -15.38 -2.31 5.22
CA TRP A 102 -16.20 -2.76 6.35
C TRP A 102 -17.28 -1.75 6.72
N ILE A 103 -16.91 -0.48 6.84
CA ILE A 103 -17.85 0.62 7.11
C ILE A 103 -18.89 0.73 6.00
N ALA A 104 -18.49 0.58 4.75
CA ALA A 104 -19.40 0.64 3.61
C ALA A 104 -20.53 -0.40 3.69
N VAL A 105 -20.22 -1.61 4.17
CA VAL A 105 -21.17 -2.72 4.27
C VAL A 105 -21.96 -2.69 5.58
N THR A 106 -21.30 -2.41 6.70
CA THR A 106 -21.88 -2.57 8.04
C THR A 106 -22.39 -1.28 8.68
N GLY A 107 -21.98 -0.12 8.18
CA GLY A 107 -22.27 1.18 8.79
C GLY A 107 -21.51 1.47 10.09
N ARG A 108 -20.57 0.61 10.49
CA ARG A 108 -19.76 0.74 11.71
C ARG A 108 -18.31 0.34 11.48
N LEU A 109 -17.44 0.63 12.43
CA LEU A 109 -16.03 0.20 12.42
C LEU A 109 -15.81 -0.78 13.57
N ASP A 110 -15.77 -2.07 13.24
CA ASP A 110 -15.55 -3.12 14.22
C ASP A 110 -14.05 -3.44 14.40
N PRO A 111 -13.63 -3.98 15.55
CA PRO A 111 -12.23 -4.30 15.84
C PRO A 111 -11.55 -5.21 14.80
N GLU A 112 -12.31 -6.13 14.20
CA GLU A 112 -11.84 -7.06 13.17
C GLU A 112 -11.37 -6.30 11.92
N ALA A 113 -12.11 -5.26 11.52
CA ALA A 113 -11.74 -4.39 10.41
C ALA A 113 -10.49 -3.57 10.71
N VAL A 114 -10.33 -3.14 11.96
CA VAL A 114 -9.13 -2.43 12.43
C VAL A 114 -7.92 -3.35 12.37
N LEU A 115 -8.04 -4.59 12.85
CA LEU A 115 -6.97 -5.58 12.77
C LEU A 115 -6.60 -5.89 11.33
N LEU A 116 -7.58 -6.06 10.43
CA LEU A 116 -7.32 -6.26 9.01
C LEU A 116 -6.63 -5.05 8.37
N SER A 117 -6.94 -3.84 8.84
CA SER A 117 -6.26 -2.61 8.40
C SER A 117 -4.81 -2.59 8.87
N VAL A 118 -4.52 -3.02 10.11
CA VAL A 118 -3.15 -3.18 10.62
C VAL A 118 -2.35 -4.20 9.80
N VAL A 119 -2.97 -5.33 9.43
CA VAL A 119 -2.36 -6.32 8.51
C VAL A 119 -1.92 -5.62 7.22
N VAL A 120 -2.82 -4.88 6.57
CA VAL A 120 -2.51 -4.17 5.32
C VAL A 120 -1.44 -3.09 5.53
N ALA A 121 -1.46 -2.36 6.65
CA ALA A 121 -0.46 -1.33 6.96
C ALA A 121 0.96 -1.93 7.07
N LEU A 122 1.08 -3.06 7.78
CA LEU A 122 2.35 -3.76 7.97
C LEU A 122 2.87 -4.36 6.66
N TRP A 123 2.01 -5.03 5.91
CA TRP A 123 2.36 -5.59 4.60
C TRP A 123 2.77 -4.48 3.62
N ALA A 124 1.90 -3.50 3.36
CA ALA A 124 2.16 -2.45 2.38
C ALA A 124 3.35 -1.56 2.78
N GLY A 125 3.49 -1.22 4.07
CA GLY A 125 4.63 -0.46 4.57
C GLY A 125 5.96 -1.22 4.44
N GLY A 126 5.96 -2.52 4.74
CA GLY A 126 7.13 -3.38 4.56
C GLY A 126 7.58 -3.46 3.10
N PHE A 127 6.63 -3.57 2.17
CA PHE A 127 6.87 -3.50 0.74
C PHE A 127 7.43 -2.17 0.28
N ASP A 128 6.92 -1.06 0.81
CA ASP A 128 7.41 0.26 0.42
C ASP A 128 8.84 0.52 0.91
N ILE A 129 9.22 -0.04 2.06
CA ILE A 129 10.62 -0.03 2.52
C ILE A 129 11.54 -0.76 1.52
N ILE A 130 11.08 -1.89 0.96
CA ILE A 130 11.82 -2.61 -0.09
C ILE A 130 12.00 -1.73 -1.33
N TYR A 131 10.93 -1.08 -1.80
CA TYR A 131 11.00 -0.17 -2.95
C TYR A 131 11.92 1.03 -2.69
N GLY A 132 11.93 1.55 -1.46
CA GLY A 132 12.87 2.60 -1.05
C GLY A 132 14.34 2.18 -1.18
N CYS A 133 14.66 0.89 -1.09
CA CYS A 133 16.03 0.41 -1.30
C CYS A 133 16.51 0.65 -2.73
N ALA A 134 15.60 0.61 -3.72
CA ALA A 134 15.92 0.87 -5.12
C ALA A 134 16.19 2.37 -5.41
N ASP A 135 15.69 3.26 -4.56
CA ASP A 135 15.81 4.72 -4.72
C ASP A 135 16.89 5.33 -3.81
N ILE A 136 17.70 4.52 -3.10
CA ILE A 136 18.62 5.01 -2.06
C ILE A 136 19.64 6.05 -2.54
N ASP A 137 20.19 5.88 -3.75
CA ASP A 137 21.17 6.81 -4.31
C ASP A 137 20.51 8.14 -4.70
N PHE A 138 19.28 8.08 -5.20
CA PHE A 138 18.47 9.26 -5.47
C PHE A 138 18.14 9.98 -4.15
N ASP A 139 17.70 9.26 -3.13
CA ASP A 139 17.33 9.84 -1.84
C ASP A 139 18.52 10.51 -1.13
N ARG A 140 19.71 9.93 -1.28
CA ARG A 140 20.97 10.53 -0.79
C ARG A 140 21.30 11.81 -1.55
N LYS A 141 21.28 11.76 -2.88
CA LYS A 141 21.64 12.90 -3.74
C LYS A 141 20.69 14.09 -3.59
N TYR A 142 19.39 13.83 -3.48
CA TYR A 142 18.35 14.88 -3.46
C TYR A 142 17.78 15.16 -2.06
N GLY A 143 18.38 14.60 -1.01
CA GLY A 143 17.99 14.93 0.36
C GLY A 143 16.64 14.35 0.82
N VAL A 144 15.97 13.52 0.01
CA VAL A 144 14.69 12.87 0.36
C VAL A 144 14.88 11.92 1.54
N ASN A 145 13.96 11.88 2.50
CA ASN A 145 14.03 10.95 3.62
C ASN A 145 13.42 9.60 3.22
N SER A 146 14.07 8.53 3.66
CA SER A 146 13.56 7.16 3.55
C SER A 146 14.20 6.29 4.64
N PHE A 147 13.53 5.19 4.99
CA PHE A 147 14.06 4.24 5.97
C PHE A 147 15.42 3.65 5.55
N PRO A 148 15.60 3.14 4.30
CA PRO A 148 16.90 2.61 3.87
C PRO A 148 18.00 3.68 3.80
N LYS A 149 17.67 4.95 3.49
CA LYS A 149 18.67 6.03 3.58
C LYS A 149 19.16 6.23 5.02
N ARG A 150 18.26 6.18 6.00
CA ARG A 150 18.59 6.43 7.41
C ARG A 150 19.29 5.26 8.09
N PHE A 151 18.83 4.02 7.84
CA PHE A 151 19.27 2.83 8.57
C PHE A 151 20.05 1.82 7.72
N GLY A 152 20.15 2.04 6.41
CA GLY A 152 20.80 1.15 5.47
C GLY A 152 19.90 0.01 4.97
N ILE A 153 20.32 -0.60 3.86
CA ILE A 153 19.57 -1.66 3.17
C ILE A 153 19.39 -2.90 4.07
N ALA A 154 20.43 -3.31 4.79
CA ALA A 154 20.34 -4.48 5.68
C ALA A 154 19.28 -4.30 6.78
N ALA A 155 19.20 -3.11 7.38
CA ALA A 155 18.17 -2.82 8.38
C ALA A 155 16.77 -2.72 7.75
N ALA A 156 16.67 -2.14 6.55
CA ALA A 156 15.42 -2.07 5.78
C ALA A 156 14.86 -3.47 5.52
N LEU A 157 15.67 -4.39 4.96
CA LEU A 157 15.24 -5.77 4.69
C LEU A 157 14.86 -6.55 5.96
N ARG A 158 15.59 -6.38 7.06
CA ARG A 158 15.22 -6.99 8.36
C ARG A 158 13.89 -6.46 8.87
N THR A 159 13.69 -5.15 8.79
CA THR A 159 12.45 -4.49 9.25
C THR A 159 11.26 -4.96 8.42
N THR A 160 11.39 -5.01 7.10
CA THR A 160 10.39 -5.59 6.20
C THR A 160 10.02 -7.02 6.61
N LYS A 161 11.01 -7.90 6.87
CA LYS A 161 10.73 -9.28 7.29
C LYS A 161 9.91 -9.35 8.58
N VAL A 162 10.25 -8.52 9.57
CA VAL A 162 9.49 -8.41 10.83
C VAL A 162 8.07 -7.91 10.56
N MET A 163 7.90 -6.89 9.73
CA MET A 163 6.58 -6.35 9.39
C MET A 163 5.72 -7.38 8.64
N HIS A 164 6.29 -8.09 7.66
CA HIS A 164 5.60 -9.13 6.91
C HIS A 164 5.24 -10.33 7.79
N ALA A 165 6.12 -10.72 8.73
CA ALA A 165 5.82 -11.75 9.71
C ALA A 165 4.68 -11.31 10.65
N ALA A 166 4.74 -10.09 11.19
CA ALA A 166 3.69 -9.54 12.03
C ALA A 166 2.35 -9.45 11.28
N SER A 167 2.37 -9.03 10.01
CA SER A 167 1.19 -9.05 9.13
C SER A 167 0.61 -10.46 8.97
N ALA A 168 1.46 -11.46 8.70
CA ALA A 168 1.04 -12.84 8.56
C ALA A 168 0.42 -13.40 9.85
N THR A 169 1.03 -13.12 11.00
CA THR A 169 0.52 -13.53 12.32
C THR A 169 -0.80 -12.85 12.67
N ALA A 170 -0.91 -11.54 12.42
CA ALA A 170 -2.16 -10.81 12.66
C ALA A 170 -3.30 -11.32 11.76
N LEU A 171 -2.99 -11.67 10.51
CA LEU A 171 -3.95 -12.26 9.58
C LEU A 171 -4.38 -13.67 10.03
N LEU A 172 -3.45 -14.48 10.55
CA LEU A 172 -3.76 -15.78 11.15
C LEU A 172 -4.71 -15.64 12.35
N ALA A 173 -4.40 -14.69 13.24
CA ALA A 173 -5.22 -14.41 14.41
C ALA A 173 -6.64 -13.94 14.02
N LEU A 174 -6.75 -13.13 12.97
CA LEU A 174 -8.03 -12.70 12.42
C LEU A 174 -8.87 -13.89 11.91
N GLY A 175 -8.22 -14.86 11.25
CA GLY A 175 -8.90 -16.08 10.79
C GLY A 175 -9.52 -16.90 11.92
N PHE A 176 -8.81 -17.03 13.05
CA PHE A 176 -9.35 -17.65 14.25
C PHE A 176 -10.43 -16.81 14.92
N TRP A 177 -10.27 -15.49 15.00
CA TRP A 177 -11.27 -14.61 15.62
C TRP A 177 -12.59 -14.64 14.85
N LEU A 178 -12.54 -14.65 13.52
CA LEU A 178 -13.72 -14.72 12.67
C LEU A 178 -14.30 -16.14 12.52
N ASP A 179 -13.77 -17.13 13.26
CA ASP A 179 -14.18 -18.54 13.18
C ASP A 179 -14.24 -19.07 11.73
N LEU A 180 -13.27 -18.68 10.89
CA LEU A 180 -13.26 -19.07 9.47
C LEU A 180 -12.94 -20.57 9.30
N SER A 181 -13.49 -21.19 8.26
CA SER A 181 -13.27 -22.61 8.00
C SER A 181 -11.84 -22.93 7.53
N PHE A 182 -11.48 -24.22 7.51
CA PHE A 182 -10.12 -24.67 7.20
C PHE A 182 -9.58 -24.15 5.85
N PHE A 183 -10.46 -23.89 4.86
CA PHE A 183 -10.07 -23.34 3.57
C PHE A 183 -9.31 -22.01 3.69
N TYR A 184 -9.71 -21.14 4.62
CA TYR A 184 -9.01 -19.88 4.85
C TYR A 184 -7.55 -20.11 5.22
N PHE A 185 -7.29 -21.08 6.11
CA PHE A 185 -5.95 -21.40 6.59
C PHE A 185 -5.06 -22.00 5.49
N ILE A 186 -5.64 -22.72 4.51
CA ILE A 186 -4.92 -23.14 3.31
C ILE A 186 -4.47 -21.92 2.50
N GLY A 187 -5.39 -21.00 2.20
CA GLY A 187 -5.08 -19.76 1.48
C GLY A 187 -4.03 -18.91 2.19
N TRP A 188 -4.16 -18.78 3.51
CA TRP A 188 -3.17 -18.14 4.37
C TRP A 188 -1.80 -18.82 4.27
N ALA A 189 -1.72 -20.15 4.37
CA ALA A 189 -0.45 -20.87 4.31
C ALA A 189 0.25 -20.68 2.95
N ILE A 190 -0.50 -20.69 1.84
CA ILE A 190 0.02 -20.41 0.51
C ILE A 190 0.54 -18.96 0.43
N ALA A 191 -0.26 -17.99 0.87
CA ALA A 191 0.09 -16.57 0.86
C ALA A 191 1.37 -16.28 1.66
N VAL A 192 1.49 -16.84 2.87
CA VAL A 192 2.66 -16.70 3.73
C VAL A 192 3.89 -17.37 3.11
N SER A 193 3.73 -18.54 2.48
CA SER A 193 4.83 -19.24 1.81
C SER A 193 5.38 -18.42 0.64
N LEU A 194 4.51 -17.81 -0.17
CA LEU A 194 4.90 -16.90 -1.26
C LEU A 194 5.60 -15.66 -0.72
N LEU A 195 5.07 -15.04 0.34
CA LEU A 195 5.66 -13.85 0.96
C LEU A 195 7.02 -14.14 1.61
N ALA A 196 7.19 -15.34 2.19
CA ALA A 196 8.46 -15.79 2.76
C ALA A 196 9.50 -16.04 1.65
N LEU A 197 9.10 -16.70 0.56
CA LEU A 197 9.94 -16.90 -0.62
C LEU A 197 10.42 -15.56 -1.17
N GLU A 198 9.53 -14.60 -1.37
CA GLU A 198 9.85 -13.25 -1.85
C GLU A 198 10.87 -12.53 -0.95
N ASN A 199 10.65 -12.55 0.37
CA ASN A 199 11.58 -11.99 1.34
C ASN A 199 12.96 -12.67 1.37
N SER A 200 13.03 -13.96 1.03
CA SER A 200 14.28 -14.73 1.01
C SER A 200 15.15 -14.43 -0.22
N LEU A 201 14.55 -13.94 -1.30
CA LEU A 201 15.25 -13.62 -2.55
C LEU A 201 16.06 -12.32 -2.45
N LEU A 202 15.73 -11.45 -1.50
CA LEU A 202 16.42 -10.18 -1.31
C LEU A 202 17.61 -10.33 -0.38
N LYS A 203 18.77 -9.88 -0.86
CA LYS A 203 19.99 -9.79 -0.08
C LYS A 203 20.45 -8.33 -0.02
N ALA A 204 21.11 -7.96 1.08
CA ALA A 204 21.51 -6.57 1.30
C ALA A 204 22.62 -6.11 0.35
N ASP A 205 23.41 -7.06 -0.16
CA ASP A 205 24.51 -6.91 -1.10
C ASP A 205 24.09 -7.14 -2.57
N ASP A 206 22.91 -7.74 -2.81
CA ASP A 206 22.38 -7.98 -4.15
C ASP A 206 20.88 -7.65 -4.23
N LEU A 207 20.60 -6.47 -4.79
CA LEU A 207 19.24 -5.98 -5.05
C LEU A 207 18.74 -6.29 -6.47
N SER A 208 19.47 -7.08 -7.27
CA SER A 208 19.07 -7.42 -8.65
C SER A 208 17.68 -8.08 -8.72
N LYS A 209 17.30 -8.81 -7.66
CA LYS A 209 16.03 -9.52 -7.55
C LYS A 209 14.82 -8.62 -7.22
N LEU A 210 15.03 -7.34 -6.87
CA LEU A 210 13.93 -6.38 -6.63
C LEU A 210 13.00 -6.22 -7.84
N ARG A 211 13.52 -6.43 -9.05
CA ARG A 211 12.75 -6.32 -10.30
C ARG A 211 12.25 -7.66 -10.82
N SER A 212 12.44 -8.74 -10.05
CA SER A 212 12.01 -10.07 -10.47
C SER A 212 10.48 -10.14 -10.60
N PRO A 213 9.95 -11.01 -11.49
CA PRO A 213 8.50 -11.15 -11.68
C PRO A 213 7.76 -11.51 -10.38
N LEU A 214 8.40 -12.20 -9.45
CA LEU A 214 7.81 -12.56 -8.17
C LEU A 214 7.36 -11.33 -7.36
N PHE A 215 8.14 -10.24 -7.39
CA PHE A 215 7.75 -8.97 -6.77
C PHE A 215 6.61 -8.26 -7.53
N GLN A 216 6.52 -8.48 -8.84
CA GLN A 216 5.50 -7.88 -9.71
C GLN A 216 4.13 -8.56 -9.55
N TYR A 217 4.09 -9.80 -9.06
CA TYR A 217 2.89 -10.60 -8.88
C TYR A 217 2.37 -10.65 -7.44
N ASN A 218 2.61 -9.61 -6.63
CA ASN A 218 1.96 -9.46 -5.32
C ASN A 218 0.41 -9.51 -5.39
N SER A 219 -0.16 -9.23 -6.57
CA SER A 219 -1.58 -9.45 -6.84
C SER A 219 -2.01 -10.90 -6.68
N VAL A 220 -1.13 -11.88 -6.94
CA VAL A 220 -1.42 -13.32 -6.79
C VAL A 220 -1.67 -13.66 -5.32
N ILE A 221 -0.87 -13.12 -4.39
CA ILE A 221 -1.08 -13.30 -2.95
C ILE A 221 -2.48 -12.83 -2.56
N SER A 222 -2.89 -11.65 -3.06
CA SER A 222 -4.23 -11.10 -2.80
C SER A 222 -5.35 -11.96 -3.40
N MET A 223 -5.17 -12.50 -4.61
CA MET A 223 -6.17 -13.34 -5.27
C MET A 223 -6.32 -14.70 -4.58
N VAL A 224 -5.22 -15.29 -4.11
CA VAL A 224 -5.25 -16.53 -3.31
C VAL A 224 -6.04 -16.29 -2.02
N LEU A 225 -5.70 -15.24 -1.27
CA LEU A 225 -6.41 -14.91 -0.03
C LEU A 225 -7.91 -14.67 -0.30
N LEU A 226 -8.27 -13.93 -1.35
CA LEU A 226 -9.66 -13.69 -1.71
C LEU A 226 -10.41 -15.00 -2.02
N LEU A 227 -9.87 -15.82 -2.91
CA LEU A 227 -10.50 -17.08 -3.33
C LEU A 227 -10.75 -18.00 -2.13
N PHE A 228 -9.73 -18.23 -1.31
CA PHE A 228 -9.85 -19.11 -0.15
C PHE A 228 -10.70 -18.52 0.98
N THR A 229 -10.77 -17.19 1.11
CA THR A 229 -11.71 -16.54 2.05
C THR A 229 -13.16 -16.73 1.58
N ILE A 230 -13.44 -16.62 0.27
CA ILE A 230 -14.78 -16.93 -0.26
C ILE A 230 -15.14 -18.39 0.03
N LEU A 231 -14.25 -19.32 -0.30
CA LEU A 231 -14.47 -20.75 0.01
C LEU A 231 -14.71 -20.98 1.50
N ALA A 232 -14.03 -20.26 2.38
CA ALA A 232 -14.15 -20.45 3.81
C ALA A 232 -15.45 -19.93 4.42
N VAL A 233 -16.13 -19.00 3.73
CA VAL A 233 -17.42 -18.43 4.18
C VAL A 233 -18.60 -19.18 3.54
N GLU A 234 -18.39 -19.79 2.37
CA GLU A 234 -19.42 -20.52 1.62
C GLU A 234 -19.49 -22.02 1.96
N LEU A 235 -18.38 -22.63 2.43
CA LEU A 235 -18.24 -24.06 2.74
C LEU A 235 -17.81 -24.30 4.19
#